data_AF-A0AAW2BK58-F1
#
_entry.id   AF-A0AAW2BK58-F1
#
_cell.length_a   1.000
_cell.length_b   1.000
_cell.length_c   1.000
_cell.angle_alpha   90.00
_cell.angle_beta   90.00
_cell.angle_gamma   90.00
#
_symmetry.space_group_name_H-M   'P 1'
#
loop_
_entity.id
_entity.type
_entity.pdbx_description
1 polymer ?
#
loop_
_entity_poly.entity_id
_entity_poly.type
_entity_poly.pdbx_seq_one_letter_code
_entity_poly.pdbx_strand_id
1 'polypeptide(L)'
;MDPSDYIFAMKNACLREKLSFNRQPEAEREEDIFPMKTSIAQARDFLECAIEFLNKEKCEVFQDCIEWARLKFEDYFANRVKQLTDDYPEDATGSDEDSFWTAPKHFPSPLQFSVDDPSRFDFVMAASVLRAETFGIPIPDWIKSPTEMADAVNSVIVPEFQPDVEGIFEDDAVAIRELIVKLNEFQIQLLPGFKLNPIQFEK
;
A
#
# COMPACT_ATOMS: atom_id res chain seq x y z
N MET A 1 -2.62 6.58 21.67
CA MET A 1 -3.12 5.59 20.69
C MET A 1 -1.94 5.30 19.79
N ASP A 2 -1.51 4.04 19.71
CA ASP A 2 -0.28 3.64 19.03
C ASP A 2 -0.53 3.62 17.50
N PRO A 3 0.25 4.36 16.68
CA PRO A 3 0.17 4.30 15.22
C PRO A 3 0.26 2.87 14.65
N SER A 4 0.86 1.95 15.40
CA SER A 4 1.01 0.52 15.05
C SER A 4 -0.33 -0.22 14.95
N ASP A 5 -1.32 0.15 15.77
CA ASP A 5 -2.64 -0.49 15.77
C ASP A 5 -3.45 -0.11 14.51
N TYR A 6 -3.22 1.09 13.96
CA TYR A 6 -3.82 1.54 12.72
C TYR A 6 -3.26 0.80 11.50
N ILE A 7 -1.94 0.60 11.46
CA ILE A 7 -1.26 -0.12 10.36
C ILE A 7 -1.67 -1.60 10.32
N PHE A 8 -1.87 -2.24 11.47
CA PHE A 8 -2.35 -3.62 11.53
C PHE A 8 -3.84 -3.74 11.13
N ALA A 9 -4.68 -2.79 11.51
CA ALA A 9 -6.08 -2.74 11.06
C ALA A 9 -6.18 -2.50 9.53
N MET A 10 -5.33 -1.64 8.98
CA MET A 10 -5.32 -1.30 7.56
C MET A 10 -4.72 -2.38 6.66
N LYS A 11 -3.69 -3.11 7.11
CA LYS A 11 -3.22 -4.33 6.41
C LYS A 11 -4.29 -5.43 6.38
N ASN A 12 -5.12 -5.51 7.42
CA ASN A 12 -6.19 -6.51 7.49
C ASN A 12 -7.48 -6.09 6.76
N ALA A 13 -7.75 -4.80 6.58
CA ALA A 13 -8.93 -4.33 5.83
C ALA A 13 -8.86 -4.69 4.33
N CYS A 14 -7.68 -4.61 3.71
CA CYS A 14 -7.48 -5.03 2.32
C CYS A 14 -7.46 -6.56 2.14
N LEU A 15 -7.16 -7.33 3.20
CA LEU A 15 -7.03 -8.79 3.15
C LEU A 15 -8.23 -9.58 3.70
N ARG A 16 -9.19 -8.95 4.40
CA ARG A 16 -10.31 -9.68 5.05
C ARG A 16 -11.66 -9.67 4.33
N GLU A 17 -11.86 -8.89 3.27
CA GLU A 17 -13.15 -8.90 2.55
C GLU A 17 -13.21 -9.83 1.32
N LYS A 18 -12.13 -10.56 0.99
CA LYS A 18 -12.15 -11.58 -0.09
C LYS A 18 -12.09 -13.03 0.39
N LEU A 19 -12.24 -13.31 1.70
CA LEU A 19 -12.17 -14.66 2.26
C LEU A 19 -13.49 -15.23 2.79
N SER A 20 -14.62 -14.57 2.57
CA SER A 20 -15.93 -15.04 3.03
C SER A 20 -16.84 -15.57 1.92
N PHE A 21 -16.35 -16.45 1.03
CA PHE A 21 -17.24 -17.34 0.27
C PHE A 21 -16.50 -18.53 -0.36
N ASN A 22 -16.13 -19.53 0.44
CA ASN A 22 -16.16 -20.91 -0.04
C ASN A 22 -16.07 -21.90 1.12
N ARG A 23 -17.15 -22.65 1.35
CA ARG A 23 -17.21 -23.74 2.32
C ARG A 23 -17.54 -25.03 1.55
N GLN A 24 -16.77 -26.09 1.87
CA GLN A 24 -16.97 -27.54 1.71
C GLN A 24 -16.26 -28.26 0.53
N PRO A 25 -16.01 -29.59 0.64
CA PRO A 25 -15.26 -30.30 1.69
C PRO A 25 -14.15 -31.24 1.12
N GLU A 26 -13.36 -31.83 2.01
CA GLU A 26 -12.16 -32.66 1.79
C GLU A 26 -12.36 -33.94 0.95
N ALA A 27 -11.30 -34.30 0.20
CA ALA A 27 -10.91 -35.69 -0.07
C ALA A 27 -9.40 -35.76 -0.40
N GLU A 28 -8.66 -36.55 0.37
CA GLU A 28 -7.20 -36.73 0.35
C GLU A 28 -6.71 -37.60 -0.83
N ARG A 29 -5.51 -37.28 -1.37
CA ARG A 29 -4.40 -38.22 -1.57
C ARG A 29 -3.09 -37.51 -1.96
N GLU A 30 -2.02 -37.85 -1.25
CA GLU A 30 -0.63 -37.40 -1.41
C GLU A 30 0.01 -37.84 -2.74
N GLU A 31 0.77 -36.94 -3.39
CA GLU A 31 2.21 -37.09 -3.67
C GLU A 31 2.78 -35.82 -4.35
N ASP A 32 3.99 -35.44 -3.88
CA ASP A 32 5.05 -34.62 -4.51
C ASP A 32 4.99 -33.08 -4.61
N ILE A 33 5.80 -32.46 -3.72
CA ILE A 33 6.77 -31.35 -3.92
C ILE A 33 6.26 -30.03 -4.55
N PHE A 34 6.30 -28.96 -3.72
CA PHE A 34 5.86 -27.56 -3.89
C PHE A 34 4.37 -27.26 -3.66
N PRO A 35 3.95 -26.87 -2.44
CA PRO A 35 2.65 -26.27 -2.24
C PRO A 35 2.77 -24.76 -2.39
N MET A 36 2.64 -24.25 -3.61
CA MET A 36 2.05 -22.93 -3.78
C MET A 36 0.98 -23.03 -4.86
N LYS A 37 -0.17 -23.61 -4.50
CA LYS A 37 -1.41 -23.40 -5.25
C LYS A 37 -1.84 -21.95 -5.00
N THR A 38 -1.12 -20.99 -5.60
CA THR A 38 -1.52 -19.59 -5.61
C THR A 38 -2.81 -19.50 -6.40
N SER A 39 -3.87 -18.93 -5.82
CA SER A 39 -5.10 -18.71 -6.57
C SER A 39 -4.83 -17.72 -7.71
N ILE A 40 -5.65 -17.78 -8.76
CA ILE A 40 -5.52 -16.86 -9.91
C ILE A 40 -5.59 -15.41 -9.43
N ALA A 41 -6.51 -15.08 -8.52
CA ALA A 41 -6.60 -13.77 -7.89
C ALA A 41 -5.32 -13.38 -7.13
N GLN A 42 -4.73 -14.28 -6.34
CA GLN A 42 -3.48 -14.00 -5.62
C GLN A 42 -2.29 -13.75 -6.58
N ALA A 43 -2.24 -14.46 -7.70
CA ALA A 43 -1.21 -14.26 -8.72
C ALA A 43 -1.37 -12.90 -9.41
N ARG A 44 -2.62 -12.49 -9.68
CA ARG A 44 -2.94 -11.16 -10.22
C ARG A 44 -2.48 -10.05 -9.27
N ASP A 45 -2.89 -10.11 -8.01
CA ASP A 45 -2.54 -9.11 -7.00
C ASP A 45 -1.01 -8.99 -6.82
N PHE A 46 -0.29 -10.12 -6.85
CA PHE A 46 1.18 -10.12 -6.79
C PHE A 46 1.81 -9.41 -8.00
N LEU A 47 1.32 -9.67 -9.21
CA LEU A 47 1.83 -9.05 -10.44
C LEU A 47 1.52 -7.55 -10.47
N GLU A 48 0.34 -7.14 -10.04
CA GLU A 48 -0.04 -5.73 -9.91
C GLU A 48 0.89 -5.01 -8.93
N CYS A 49 1.10 -5.59 -7.74
CA CYS A 49 2.03 -5.06 -6.75
C CYS A 49 3.46 -4.95 -7.30
N ALA A 50 3.93 -5.98 -8.02
CA ALA A 50 5.28 -5.98 -8.60
C ALA A 50 5.43 -4.88 -9.66
N ILE A 51 4.43 -4.70 -10.53
CA ILE A 51 4.44 -3.66 -11.56
C ILE A 51 4.38 -2.27 -10.94
N GLU A 52 3.49 -2.06 -9.96
CA GLU A 52 3.40 -0.80 -9.25
C GLU A 52 4.74 -0.44 -8.60
N PHE A 53 5.35 -1.40 -7.91
CA PHE A 53 6.64 -1.21 -7.25
C PHE A 53 7.79 -0.92 -8.23
N LEU A 54 7.88 -1.68 -9.33
CA LEU A 54 9.01 -1.59 -10.27
C LEU A 54 8.89 -0.46 -11.28
N ASN A 55 7.68 0.05 -11.52
CA ASN A 55 7.43 1.09 -12.51
C ASN A 55 6.99 2.40 -11.86
N LYS A 56 5.82 2.42 -11.22
CA LYS A 56 5.21 3.66 -10.71
C LYS A 56 5.95 4.20 -9.49
N GLU A 57 6.42 3.32 -8.63
CA GLU A 57 7.05 3.68 -7.36
C GLU A 57 8.58 3.53 -7.37
N LYS A 58 9.18 3.42 -8.56
CA LYS A 58 10.63 3.32 -8.68
C LYS A 58 11.26 4.64 -8.21
N CYS A 59 12.28 4.54 -7.36
CA CYS A 59 13.09 5.68 -6.94
C CYS A 59 14.46 5.61 -7.61
N GLU A 60 15.00 6.75 -8.04
CA GLU A 60 16.35 6.90 -8.59
C GLU A 60 17.20 7.84 -7.74
N VAL A 61 16.57 8.84 -7.11
CA VAL A 61 17.19 9.76 -6.16
C VAL A 61 16.41 9.82 -4.85
N PHE A 62 17.03 10.38 -3.80
CA PHE A 62 16.41 10.44 -2.47
C PHE A 62 15.11 11.27 -2.46
N GLN A 63 15.00 12.29 -3.32
CA GLN A 63 13.79 13.08 -3.48
C GLN A 63 12.59 12.23 -3.92
N ASP A 64 12.79 11.24 -4.79
CA ASP A 64 11.72 10.30 -5.20
C ASP A 64 11.26 9.47 -4.00
N CYS A 65 12.16 9.13 -3.08
CA CYS A 65 11.81 8.42 -1.85
C CYS A 65 10.97 9.27 -0.91
N ILE A 66 11.23 10.58 -0.84
CA ILE A 66 10.42 11.54 -0.06
C ILE A 66 9.03 11.68 -0.68
N GLU A 67 8.96 11.86 -2.00
CA GLU A 67 7.69 11.92 -2.73
C GLU A 67 6.88 10.64 -2.50
N TRP A 68 7.49 9.48 -2.70
CA TRP A 68 6.85 8.18 -2.44
C TRP A 68 6.32 8.09 -1.00
N ALA A 69 7.13 8.45 0.00
CA ALA A 69 6.73 8.38 1.40
C ALA A 69 5.57 9.33 1.72
N ARG A 70 5.58 10.55 1.16
CA ARG A 70 4.51 11.54 1.35
C ARG A 70 3.21 11.10 0.68
N LEU A 71 3.28 10.47 -0.49
CA LEU A 71 2.13 9.89 -1.17
C LEU A 71 1.60 8.66 -0.42
N LYS A 72 2.46 7.82 0.17
CA LYS A 72 2.02 6.70 1.02
C LYS A 72 1.37 7.14 2.32
N PHE A 73 1.82 8.25 2.92
CA PHE A 73 1.09 8.85 4.03
C PHE A 73 -0.33 9.23 3.61
N GLU A 74 -0.48 9.90 2.46
CA GLU A 74 -1.78 10.31 1.97
C GLU A 74 -2.68 9.10 1.66
N ASP A 75 -2.15 8.09 0.96
CA ASP A 75 -2.88 6.83 0.67
C ASP A 75 -3.40 6.20 1.97
N TYR A 76 -2.50 5.95 2.94
CA TYR A 76 -2.85 5.21 4.13
C TYR A 76 -3.74 6.00 5.08
N PHE A 77 -3.38 7.23 5.41
CA PHE A 77 -4.03 7.92 6.52
C PHE A 77 -5.14 8.87 6.07
N ALA A 78 -5.24 9.18 4.77
CA ALA A 78 -6.28 10.05 4.23
C ALA A 78 -7.17 9.34 3.21
N ASN A 79 -6.63 8.89 2.08
CA ASN A 79 -7.43 8.44 0.94
C ASN A 79 -8.22 7.16 1.22
N ARG A 80 -7.60 6.15 1.83
CA ARG A 80 -8.32 4.94 2.24
C ARG A 80 -9.39 5.21 3.29
N VAL A 81 -9.18 6.20 4.14
CA VAL A 81 -10.18 6.63 5.12
C VAL A 81 -11.33 7.34 4.42
N LYS A 82 -11.04 8.25 3.48
CA LYS A 82 -12.06 8.92 2.65
C LYS A 82 -12.90 7.91 1.89
N GLN A 83 -12.27 6.94 1.22
CA GLN A 83 -12.98 5.86 0.53
C GLN A 83 -13.89 5.07 1.47
N LEU A 84 -13.38 4.66 2.64
CA LEU A 84 -14.17 3.93 3.62
C LEU A 84 -15.38 4.73 4.12
N THR A 85 -15.22 6.04 4.33
CA THR A 85 -16.31 6.92 4.76
C THR A 85 -17.29 7.27 3.65
N ASP A 86 -16.86 7.22 2.38
CA ASP A 86 -17.73 7.37 1.22
C ASP A 86 -18.58 6.11 1.01
N ASP A 87 -17.99 4.92 1.16
CA ASP A 87 -18.68 3.63 1.05
C ASP A 87 -19.64 3.40 2.23
N TYR A 88 -19.23 3.83 3.43
CA TYR A 88 -19.99 3.68 4.67
C TYR A 88 -20.11 5.03 5.40
N PRO A 89 -21.07 5.88 5.00
CA PRO A 89 -21.26 7.17 5.63
C PRO A 89 -21.61 7.02 7.12
N GLU A 90 -21.49 8.12 7.88
CA GLU A 90 -21.66 8.10 9.33
C GLU A 90 -23.06 7.59 9.76
N ASP A 91 -24.08 7.84 8.94
CA ASP A 91 -25.46 7.39 9.12
C ASP A 91 -25.76 6.02 8.50
N ALA A 92 -24.74 5.32 7.99
CA ALA A 92 -24.90 3.99 7.43
C ALA A 92 -25.57 3.05 8.43
N THR A 93 -26.56 2.31 7.94
CA THR A 93 -27.33 1.33 8.73
C THR A 93 -26.82 -0.07 8.41
N GLY A 94 -26.60 -0.88 9.45
CA GLY A 94 -26.23 -2.28 9.32
C GLY A 94 -27.40 -3.17 8.91
N SER A 95 -27.12 -4.47 8.73
CA SER A 95 -28.12 -5.47 8.34
C SER A 95 -29.27 -5.63 9.34
N ASP A 96 -29.03 -5.30 10.61
CA ASP A 96 -29.98 -5.47 11.71
C ASP A 96 -30.73 -4.16 12.05
N GLU A 97 -30.79 -3.19 11.13
CA GLU A 97 -31.39 -1.85 11.31
C GLU A 97 -30.69 -0.94 12.35
N ASP A 98 -29.63 -1.41 13.01
CA ASP A 98 -28.76 -0.62 13.90
C ASP A 98 -27.68 0.17 13.11
N SER A 99 -27.13 1.24 13.69
CA SER A 99 -26.03 2.00 13.05
C SER A 99 -24.80 1.11 12.78
N PHE A 100 -24.24 1.20 11.58
CA PHE A 100 -23.04 0.48 11.17
C PHE A 100 -21.83 0.81 12.07
N TRP A 101 -21.72 2.07 12.51
CA TRP A 101 -20.66 2.60 13.36
C TRP A 101 -20.99 2.50 14.85
N THR A 102 -21.39 1.31 15.27
CA THR A 102 -21.62 0.99 16.69
C THR A 102 -20.40 0.29 17.28
N ALA A 103 -20.13 0.55 18.56
CA ALA A 103 -19.02 -0.06 19.30
C ALA A 103 -18.94 -1.58 19.05
N PRO A 104 -17.75 -2.13 18.75
CA PRO A 104 -16.42 -1.51 18.86
C PRO A 104 -15.96 -0.70 17.63
N LYS A 105 -16.81 -0.52 16.61
CA LYS A 105 -16.48 0.24 15.40
C LYS A 105 -16.68 1.74 15.66
N HIS A 106 -15.66 2.53 15.38
CA HIS A 106 -15.71 3.98 15.48
C HIS A 106 -15.59 4.59 14.09
N PHE A 107 -16.39 5.61 13.80
CA PHE A 107 -16.28 6.36 12.56
C PHE A 107 -14.89 7.02 12.48
N PRO A 108 -14.08 6.73 11.44
CA PRO A 108 -12.74 7.26 11.32
C PRO A 108 -12.74 8.69 10.77
N SER A 109 -11.62 9.40 10.89
CA SER A 109 -11.42 10.71 10.25
C SER A 109 -10.10 10.72 9.48
N PRO A 110 -10.09 11.19 8.21
CA PRO A 110 -8.87 11.23 7.42
C PRO A 110 -7.87 12.22 8.03
N LEU A 111 -6.60 11.82 8.09
CA LEU A 111 -5.54 12.68 8.61
C LEU A 111 -5.07 13.68 7.54
N GLN A 112 -4.93 14.94 7.95
CA GLN A 112 -4.23 15.95 7.15
C GLN A 112 -2.74 15.92 7.48
N PHE A 113 -1.87 15.83 6.48
CA PHE A 113 -0.44 15.92 6.73
C PHE A 113 -0.02 17.32 7.19
N SER A 114 0.90 17.39 8.15
CA SER A 114 1.62 18.60 8.52
C SER A 114 3.02 18.23 9.03
N VAL A 115 4.03 18.99 8.62
CA VAL A 115 5.41 18.85 9.12
C VAL A 115 5.54 19.26 10.60
N ASP A 116 4.60 20.03 11.13
CA ASP A 116 4.59 20.47 12.53
C ASP A 116 4.16 19.35 13.49
N ASP A 117 3.54 18.29 12.99
CA ASP A 117 3.20 17.09 13.77
C ASP A 117 4.37 16.09 13.67
N PRO A 118 5.15 15.89 14.76
CA PRO A 118 6.34 15.05 14.73
C PRO A 118 6.02 13.62 14.28
N SER A 119 4.86 13.07 14.64
CA SER A 119 4.53 11.68 14.29
C SER A 119 4.30 11.50 12.78
N ARG A 120 3.71 12.50 12.12
CA ARG A 120 3.47 12.49 10.67
C ARG A 120 4.76 12.74 9.91
N PHE A 121 5.56 13.68 10.41
CA PHE A 121 6.88 13.97 9.86
C PHE A 121 7.83 12.77 9.97
N ASP A 122 7.92 12.16 11.15
CA ASP A 122 8.77 10.99 11.43
C ASP A 122 8.38 9.80 10.54
N PHE A 123 7.09 9.59 10.28
CA PHE A 123 6.63 8.58 9.32
C PHE A 123 7.25 8.79 7.94
N VAL A 124 7.15 10.01 7.39
CA VAL A 124 7.66 10.31 6.04
C VAL A 124 9.18 10.20 6.01
N MET A 125 9.87 10.69 7.05
CA MET A 125 11.32 10.57 7.17
C MET A 125 11.76 9.11 7.21
N ALA A 126 11.22 8.31 8.13
CA ALA A 126 11.59 6.90 8.26
C ALA A 126 11.24 6.11 6.98
N ALA A 127 10.06 6.34 6.39
CA ALA A 127 9.65 5.67 5.16
C ALA A 127 10.57 6.02 3.98
N SER A 128 10.97 7.28 3.83
CA SER A 128 11.90 7.71 2.77
C SER A 128 13.28 7.07 2.91
N VAL A 129 13.80 6.96 4.14
CA VAL A 129 15.08 6.30 4.45
C VAL A 129 15.03 4.80 4.11
N LEU A 130 14.00 4.10 4.59
CA LEU A 130 13.83 2.67 4.29
C LEU A 130 13.64 2.43 2.78
N ARG A 131 12.94 3.33 2.08
CA ARG A 131 12.79 3.24 0.62
C ARG A 131 14.14 3.43 -0.08
N ALA A 132 14.94 4.40 0.34
CA ALA A 132 16.26 4.64 -0.22
C ALA A 132 17.18 3.43 -0.02
N GLU A 133 17.21 2.84 1.18
CA GLU A 133 17.99 1.62 1.46
C GLU A 133 17.55 0.44 0.57
N THR A 134 16.24 0.26 0.39
CA THR A 134 15.68 -0.80 -0.46
C THR A 134 16.14 -0.68 -1.91
N PHE A 135 16.31 0.54 -2.43
CA PHE A 135 16.79 0.80 -3.79
C PHE A 135 18.31 1.02 -3.87
N GLY A 136 19.03 0.99 -2.74
CA GLY A 136 20.47 1.29 -2.69
C GLY A 136 20.81 2.75 -3.02
N ILE A 137 19.87 3.67 -2.79
CA ILE A 137 20.02 5.10 -3.03
C ILE A 137 20.81 5.72 -1.86
N PRO A 138 21.85 6.52 -2.13
CA PRO A 138 22.59 7.22 -1.09
C PRO A 138 21.68 8.18 -0.31
N ILE A 139 21.74 8.09 1.01
CA ILE A 139 21.03 8.99 1.92
C ILE A 139 21.89 10.24 2.12
N PRO A 140 21.41 11.44 1.76
CA PRO A 140 22.22 12.64 1.82
C PRO A 140 22.30 13.21 3.25
N ASP A 141 23.42 13.84 3.63
CA ASP A 141 23.63 14.32 5.01
C ASP A 141 22.63 15.39 5.47
N TRP A 142 22.07 16.16 4.53
CA TRP A 142 21.12 17.23 4.83
C TRP A 142 19.82 16.75 5.47
N ILE A 143 19.47 15.45 5.38
CA ILE A 143 18.26 14.92 6.04
C ILE A 143 18.32 15.04 7.57
N LYS A 144 19.53 15.24 8.13
CA LYS A 144 19.75 15.47 9.56
C LYS A 144 19.27 16.86 9.99
N SER A 145 19.06 17.77 9.04
CA SER A 145 18.48 19.10 9.25
C SER A 145 16.95 18.99 9.14
N PRO A 146 16.20 19.12 10.26
CA PRO A 146 14.74 19.02 10.23
C PRO A 146 14.10 20.05 9.30
N THR A 147 14.70 21.24 9.19
CA THR A 147 14.22 22.32 8.32
C THR A 147 14.32 21.94 6.84
N GLU A 148 15.49 21.46 6.40
CA GLU A 148 15.68 21.10 4.98
C GLU A 148 14.82 19.89 4.59
N MET A 149 14.66 18.93 5.50
CA MET A 149 13.77 17.80 5.30
C MET A 149 12.29 18.25 5.25
N ALA A 150 11.86 19.16 6.14
CA ALA A 150 10.51 19.70 6.11
C ALA A 150 10.23 20.48 4.81
N ASP A 151 11.18 21.29 4.35
CA ASP A 151 11.06 22.01 3.07
C ASP A 151 10.92 21.04 1.89
N ALA A 152 11.73 19.99 1.85
CA ALA A 152 11.65 18.96 0.83
C ALA A 152 10.28 18.24 0.84
N VAL A 153 9.78 17.86 2.02
CA VAL A 153 8.48 17.21 2.18
C VAL A 153 7.33 18.12 1.76
N ASN A 154 7.38 19.41 2.12
CA ASN A 154 6.35 20.39 1.75
C ASN A 154 6.35 20.72 0.26
N SER A 155 7.46 20.49 -0.45
CA SER A 155 7.54 20.69 -1.90
C SER A 155 6.85 19.60 -2.72
N VAL A 156 6.52 18.45 -2.10
CA VAL A 156 5.86 17.33 -2.78
C VAL A 156 4.43 17.71 -3.16
N ILE A 157 4.11 17.54 -4.45
CA ILE A 157 2.75 17.74 -4.97
C ILE A 157 1.94 16.47 -4.67
N VAL A 158 0.88 16.62 -3.88
CA VAL A 158 -0.02 15.52 -3.53
C VAL A 158 -1.30 15.63 -4.36
N PRO A 159 -1.62 14.63 -5.20
CA PRO A 159 -2.86 14.63 -5.96
C PRO A 159 -4.08 14.65 -5.04
N GLU A 160 -5.14 15.32 -5.49
CA GLU A 160 -6.42 15.28 -4.81
C GLU A 160 -7.02 13.86 -4.88
N PHE A 161 -7.71 13.47 -3.81
CA PHE A 161 -8.39 12.19 -3.75
C PHE A 161 -9.52 12.11 -4.78
N GLN A 162 -9.60 10.98 -5.46
CA GLN A 162 -10.74 10.61 -6.30
C GLN A 162 -11.24 9.26 -5.80
N PRO A 163 -12.54 9.12 -5.48
CA PRO A 163 -13.09 7.84 -5.04
C PRO A 163 -12.94 6.81 -6.14
N ASP A 164 -12.52 5.61 -5.75
CA ASP A 164 -12.48 4.48 -6.67
C ASP A 164 -13.92 4.07 -6.98
N VAL A 165 -14.25 4.12 -8.28
CA VAL A 165 -15.46 3.47 -8.78
C VAL A 165 -15.12 2.00 -8.93
N GLU A 166 -15.89 1.12 -8.27
CA GLU A 166 -15.70 -0.33 -8.38
C GLU A 166 -15.52 -0.74 -9.85
N GLY A 167 -14.34 -1.27 -10.16
CA GLY A 167 -13.95 -1.64 -11.51
C GLY A 167 -14.84 -2.75 -12.06
N ILE A 168 -15.04 -2.74 -13.37
CA ILE A 168 -15.69 -3.82 -14.10
C ILE A 168 -14.93 -5.12 -13.80
N PHE A 169 -15.67 -6.18 -13.42
CA PHE A 169 -15.09 -7.52 -13.23
C PHE A 169 -14.49 -8.01 -14.56
N GLU A 170 -13.19 -7.82 -14.74
CA GLU A 170 -12.42 -8.44 -15.83
C GLU A 170 -12.07 -9.89 -15.45
N ASP A 171 -12.03 -10.76 -16.46
CA ASP A 171 -11.56 -12.14 -16.30
C ASP A 171 -10.09 -12.12 -15.86
N ASP A 172 -9.83 -12.60 -14.64
CA ASP A 172 -8.49 -12.61 -14.03
C ASP A 172 -7.45 -13.28 -14.94
N ALA A 173 -7.84 -14.29 -15.73
CA ALA A 173 -6.90 -14.96 -16.64
C ALA A 173 -6.47 -14.06 -17.80
N VAL A 174 -7.34 -13.16 -18.28
CA VAL A 174 -7.01 -12.13 -19.27
C VAL A 174 -6.11 -11.08 -18.64
N ALA A 175 -6.51 -10.53 -17.49
CA ALA A 175 -5.74 -9.52 -16.77
C ALA A 175 -4.31 -9.98 -16.48
N ILE A 176 -4.13 -11.22 -16.00
CA ILE A 176 -2.79 -11.80 -15.73
C ILE A 176 -1.91 -11.82 -16.98
N ARG A 177 -2.46 -12.20 -18.15
CA ARG A 177 -1.68 -12.23 -19.39
C ARG A 177 -1.16 -10.85 -19.76
N GLU A 178 -2.00 -9.83 -19.60
CA GLU A 178 -1.61 -8.44 -19.87
C GLU A 178 -0.57 -7.93 -18.86
N LEU A 179 -0.72 -8.26 -17.58
CA LEU A 179 0.25 -7.92 -16.54
C LEU A 179 1.62 -8.57 -16.81
N ILE A 180 1.65 -9.83 -17.26
CA ILE A 180 2.90 -10.51 -17.63
C ILE A 180 3.59 -9.79 -18.81
N VAL A 181 2.84 -9.36 -19.82
CA VAL A 181 3.40 -8.60 -20.95
C VAL A 181 4.00 -7.28 -20.46
N LYS A 182 3.26 -6.51 -19.66
CA LYS A 182 3.74 -5.25 -19.05
C LYS A 182 5.01 -5.47 -18.23
N LEU A 183 5.03 -6.52 -17.39
CA LEU A 183 6.19 -6.84 -16.56
C LEU A 183 7.44 -7.15 -17.41
N ASN A 184 7.29 -7.90 -18.50
CA ASN A 184 8.39 -8.20 -19.42
C ASN A 184 8.92 -6.94 -20.12
N GLU A 185 8.03 -6.02 -20.52
CA GLU A 185 8.43 -4.72 -21.10
C GLU A 185 9.25 -3.90 -20.10
N PHE A 186 8.83 -3.86 -18.83
CA PHE A 186 9.58 -3.16 -17.78
C PHE A 186 10.92 -3.82 -17.48
N GLN A 187 11.00 -5.15 -17.52
CA GLN A 187 12.25 -5.86 -17.31
C GLN A 187 13.34 -5.43 -18.32
N ILE A 188 12.96 -5.12 -19.56
CA ILE A 188 13.88 -4.63 -20.59
C ILE A 188 14.42 -3.22 -20.27
N GLN A 189 13.63 -2.40 -19.58
CA GLN A 189 14.01 -1.04 -19.17
C GLN A 189 14.87 -1.03 -17.91
N LEU A 190 14.82 -2.09 -17.09
CA LEU A 190 15.67 -2.21 -15.92
C LEU A 190 17.13 -2.42 -16.34
N LEU A 191 18.04 -1.68 -15.71
CA LEU A 191 19.47 -1.82 -15.97
C LEU A 191 19.94 -3.26 -15.68
N PRO A 192 20.87 -3.81 -16.47
CA PRO A 192 21.46 -5.11 -16.19
C PRO A 192 22.04 -5.15 -14.77
N GLY A 193 21.53 -6.05 -13.94
CA GLY A 193 21.96 -6.19 -12.55
C GLY A 193 21.19 -5.36 -11.53
N PHE A 194 20.09 -4.70 -11.92
CA PHE A 194 19.15 -4.09 -10.97
C PHE A 194 18.72 -5.12 -9.92
N LYS A 195 18.90 -4.77 -8.64
CA LYS A 195 18.53 -5.57 -7.49
C LYS A 195 18.01 -4.66 -6.40
N LEU A 196 16.99 -5.13 -5.71
CA LEU A 196 16.49 -4.52 -4.48
C LEU A 196 17.22 -5.13 -3.29
N ASN A 197 17.33 -4.37 -2.21
CA ASN A 197 17.92 -4.78 -0.94
C ASN A 197 16.80 -5.00 0.08
N PRO A 198 16.35 -6.24 0.33
CA PRO A 198 15.35 -6.51 1.35
C PRO A 198 15.88 -6.12 2.74
N ILE A 199 15.17 -5.24 3.43
CA ILE A 199 15.52 -4.82 4.79
C ILE A 199 15.06 -5.89 5.77
N GLN A 200 15.99 -6.35 6.60
CA GLN A 200 15.67 -7.25 7.71
C GLN A 200 15.20 -6.41 8.89
N PHE A 201 14.07 -6.78 9.47
CA PHE A 201 13.54 -6.09 10.64
C PHE A 201 14.37 -6.42 11.89
N GLU A 202 14.89 -5.39 12.55
CA GLU A 202 15.62 -5.46 13.81
C GLU A 202 14.93 -4.57 14.85
N LYS A 203 14.85 -5.02 16.11
CA LYS A 203 14.06 -4.38 17.19
C LYS A 203 14.94 -3.74 18.24
#